data_AF-A0A7S0HGA5-F1
#
_entry.id   AF-A0A7S0HGA5-F1
#
_cell.length_a   1.000
_cell.length_b   1.000
_cell.length_c   1.000
_cell.angle_alpha   90.00
_cell.angle_beta   90.00
_cell.angle_gamma   90.00
#
_symmetry.space_group_name_H-M   'P 1'
#
loop_
_entity.id
_entity.type
_entity.pdbx_description
1 polymer ?
#
loop_
_entity_poly.entity_id
_entity_poly.type
_entity_poly.pdbx_seq_one_letter_code
_entity_poly.pdbx_strand_id
1 'polypeptide(L)'
;HNVTATQALGGNSSRVVVESTGSLRYDLYAGNVTVNDLWTMTPFADQYWRVSEAGLSGKALAAIVSDLNARNGLASSRGPQEHMRAVSGGSIPAYATTSEPVPGDVYELWTLSFDLPAVSRAFEAQTKRRASPKLMLGGANTTSVWEKWIDRAWPCHSPGTLL
;
A
#
# COMPACT_ATOMS: atom_id res chain seq x y z
N HIS A 1 -0.34 -20.76 -10.42
CA HIS A 1 0.81 -20.01 -10.95
C HIS A 1 1.32 -19.08 -9.88
N ASN A 2 2.59 -19.21 -9.45
CA ASN A 2 3.20 -18.29 -8.49
C ASN A 2 3.54 -16.99 -9.24
N VAL A 3 2.87 -15.89 -8.90
CA VAL A 3 3.21 -14.56 -9.43
C VAL A 3 4.40 -14.04 -8.61
N THR A 4 5.44 -13.52 -9.26
CA THR A 4 6.55 -12.88 -8.54
C THR A 4 6.19 -11.44 -8.17
N ALA A 5 6.85 -10.86 -7.16
CA ALA A 5 6.68 -9.44 -6.81
C ALA A 5 6.90 -8.50 -8.00
N THR A 6 7.93 -8.75 -8.82
CA THR A 6 8.18 -7.97 -10.04
C THR A 6 7.06 -8.13 -11.06
N GLN A 7 6.52 -9.33 -11.26
CA GLN A 7 5.38 -9.50 -12.17
C GLN A 7 4.09 -8.89 -11.62
N ALA A 8 3.91 -8.89 -10.30
CA ALA A 8 2.74 -8.33 -9.64
C ALA A 8 2.76 -6.80 -9.60
N LEU A 9 3.91 -6.20 -9.29
CA LEU A 9 4.05 -4.78 -8.91
C LEU A 9 5.00 -3.99 -9.82
N GLY A 10 5.77 -4.65 -10.68
CA GLY A 10 6.80 -4.03 -11.53
C GLY A 10 6.28 -3.37 -12.80
N GLY A 11 5.13 -2.68 -12.75
CA GLY A 11 4.66 -1.82 -13.84
C GLY A 11 3.31 -2.17 -14.47
N ASN A 12 2.54 -3.09 -13.88
CA ASN A 12 1.14 -3.28 -14.29
C ASN A 12 0.26 -2.25 -13.56
N SER A 13 -0.03 -1.11 -14.21
CA SER A 13 -0.87 -0.05 -13.66
C SER A 13 -2.31 -0.49 -13.38
N SER A 14 -2.77 -1.59 -14.01
CA SER A 14 -4.08 -2.20 -13.73
C SER A 14 -4.09 -3.01 -12.43
N ARG A 15 -2.99 -3.11 -11.68
CA ARG A 15 -2.97 -3.71 -10.34
C ARG A 15 -2.69 -2.63 -9.32
N VAL A 16 -3.63 -2.44 -8.40
CA VAL A 16 -3.53 -1.41 -7.36
C VAL A 16 -3.50 -2.09 -6.01
N VAL A 17 -2.41 -1.87 -5.27
CA VAL A 17 -2.35 -2.23 -3.87
C VAL A 17 -2.87 -1.06 -3.05
N VAL A 18 -3.83 -1.34 -2.18
CA VAL A 18 -4.30 -0.43 -1.15
C VAL A 18 -3.70 -0.89 0.18
N GLU A 19 -3.02 0.01 0.89
CA GLU A 19 -2.43 -0.27 2.19
C GLU A 19 -2.64 0.91 3.14
N SER A 20 -2.73 0.62 4.43
CA SER A 20 -2.76 1.67 5.44
C SER A 20 -1.40 2.37 5.50
N THR A 21 -1.38 3.70 5.60
CA THR A 21 -0.11 4.45 5.72
C THR A 21 0.63 4.14 7.01
N GLY A 22 -0.06 3.63 8.03
CA GLY A 22 0.54 3.14 9.27
C GLY A 22 1.32 1.82 9.14
N SER A 23 1.24 1.13 7.99
CA SER A 23 2.09 -0.04 7.68
C SER A 23 3.55 0.37 7.47
N LEU A 24 3.79 1.63 7.09
CA LEU A 24 5.09 2.26 7.01
C LEU A 24 5.38 2.99 8.33
N ARG A 25 6.47 2.63 8.99
CA ARG A 25 6.78 3.14 10.34
C ARG A 25 7.68 4.37 10.34
N TYR A 26 8.51 4.53 9.31
CA TYR A 26 9.52 5.58 9.22
C TYR A 26 9.71 6.00 7.78
N ASP A 27 10.25 7.20 7.59
CA ASP A 27 10.71 7.66 6.28
C ASP A 27 11.99 6.93 5.86
N LEU A 28 12.11 6.65 4.55
CA LEU A 28 13.35 6.16 3.97
C LEU A 28 14.12 7.33 3.36
N TYR A 29 15.28 7.64 3.94
CA TYR A 29 16.11 8.76 3.53
C TYR A 29 17.06 8.40 2.39
N ALA A 30 17.43 9.42 1.62
CA ALA A 30 18.38 9.23 0.54
C ALA A 30 19.80 8.92 1.02
N GLY A 31 20.46 7.96 0.36
CA GLY A 31 21.83 7.57 0.64
C GLY A 31 22.00 6.05 0.65
N ASN A 32 22.94 5.58 1.47
CA ASN A 32 23.19 4.15 1.64
C ASN A 32 22.07 3.53 2.48
N VAL A 33 21.11 2.90 1.79
CA VAL A 33 20.04 2.14 2.43
C VAL A 33 20.53 0.75 2.79
N THR A 34 20.37 0.37 4.06
CA THR A 34 20.69 -0.95 4.57
C THR A 34 19.45 -1.82 4.69
N VAL A 35 19.63 -3.14 4.80
CA VAL A 35 18.53 -4.07 5.13
C VAL A 35 17.85 -3.67 6.44
N ASN A 36 18.60 -3.20 7.44
CA ASN A 36 18.04 -2.76 8.71
C ASN A 36 17.08 -1.57 8.56
N ASP A 37 17.36 -0.63 7.65
CA ASP A 37 16.47 0.50 7.39
C ASP A 37 15.12 0.02 6.82
N LEU A 38 15.14 -0.99 5.96
CA LEU A 38 13.91 -1.58 5.39
C LEU A 38 13.10 -2.35 6.41
N TRP A 39 13.75 -3.12 7.28
CA TRP A 39 13.06 -3.77 8.40
C TRP A 39 12.49 -2.76 9.40
N THR A 40 13.18 -1.63 9.59
CA THR A 40 12.69 -0.55 10.43
C THR A 40 11.47 0.13 9.80
N MET A 41 11.51 0.41 8.50
CA MET A 41 10.43 1.05 7.73
C MET A 41 9.20 0.15 7.60
N THR A 42 9.38 -1.11 7.22
CA THR A 42 8.29 -2.09 6.99
C THR A 42 8.54 -3.35 7.83
N PRO A 43 8.27 -3.31 9.15
CA PRO A 43 8.58 -4.44 10.04
C PRO A 43 7.58 -5.60 9.95
N PHE A 44 6.52 -5.45 9.16
CA PHE A 44 5.40 -6.38 9.16
C PHE A 44 5.57 -7.48 8.10
N ALA A 45 5.34 -8.72 8.52
CA ALA A 45 5.32 -9.89 7.64
C ALA A 45 3.97 -10.08 6.92
N ASP A 46 3.34 -8.96 6.51
CA ASP A 46 2.05 -9.00 5.82
C ASP A 46 2.18 -9.60 4.41
N GLN A 47 1.19 -10.38 4.01
CA GLN A 47 1.13 -11.01 2.70
C GLN A 47 0.21 -10.25 1.77
N TYR A 48 0.44 -10.38 0.46
CA TYR A 48 -0.38 -9.73 -0.56
C TYR A 48 -1.58 -10.58 -0.96
N TRP A 49 -2.76 -9.98 -0.88
CA TRP A 49 -4.04 -10.58 -1.22
C TRP A 49 -4.71 -9.80 -2.34
N ARG A 50 -5.25 -10.50 -3.35
CA ARG A 50 -6.21 -9.94 -4.29
C ARG A 50 -7.60 -10.06 -3.69
N VAL A 51 -8.36 -8.97 -3.64
CA VAL A 51 -9.66 -8.89 -2.94
C VAL A 51 -10.81 -9.51 -3.74
N SER A 52 -10.78 -9.41 -5.07
CA SER A 52 -11.79 -10.00 -5.95
C SER A 52 -11.20 -10.48 -7.28
N GLU A 53 -11.82 -11.48 -7.89
CA GLU A 53 -11.37 -12.01 -9.19
C GLU A 53 -11.82 -11.17 -10.38
N ALA A 54 -12.97 -10.50 -10.29
CA ALA A 54 -13.46 -9.63 -11.34
C ALA A 54 -12.94 -8.21 -11.12
N GLY A 55 -12.51 -7.56 -12.21
CA GLY A 55 -11.97 -6.21 -12.17
C GLY A 55 -12.95 -5.17 -11.59
N LEU A 56 -12.38 -4.06 -11.13
CA LEU A 56 -13.10 -2.87 -10.69
C LEU A 56 -12.88 -1.73 -11.67
N SER A 57 -13.92 -0.94 -11.95
CA SER A 57 -13.71 0.35 -12.58
C SER A 57 -12.91 1.28 -11.65
N GLY A 58 -12.14 2.21 -12.22
CA GLY A 58 -11.42 3.22 -11.43
C GLY A 58 -12.34 4.05 -10.54
N LYS A 59 -13.59 4.32 -10.98
CA LYS A 59 -14.61 4.97 -10.14
C LYS A 59 -14.93 4.18 -8.88
N ALA A 60 -15.09 2.85 -8.99
CA ALA A 60 -15.37 2.00 -7.84
C ALA A 60 -14.15 1.92 -6.91
N LEU A 61 -12.95 1.84 -7.47
CA LEU A 61 -11.70 1.85 -6.69
C LEU A 61 -11.54 3.16 -5.92
N ALA A 62 -11.76 4.31 -6.54
CA ALA A 62 -11.73 5.62 -5.88
C ALA A 62 -12.75 5.71 -4.73
N ALA A 63 -13.97 5.19 -4.93
CA ALA A 63 -14.99 5.15 -3.88
C ALA A 63 -14.57 4.28 -2.68
N ILE A 64 -13.92 3.15 -2.92
CA ILE A 64 -13.39 2.26 -1.86
C ILE A 64 -12.32 2.99 -1.05
N VAL A 65 -11.35 3.62 -1.72
CA VAL A 65 -10.27 4.37 -1.05
C VAL A 65 -10.82 5.55 -0.24
N SER A 66 -11.82 6.25 -0.78
CA SER A 66 -12.52 7.33 -0.07
C SER A 66 -13.24 6.83 1.19
N ASP A 67 -13.94 5.69 1.11
CA ASP A 67 -14.63 5.09 2.26
C ASP A 67 -13.64 4.65 3.37
N LEU A 68 -12.52 4.05 2.98
CA LEU A 68 -11.44 3.67 3.91
C LEU A 68 -10.87 4.87 4.65
N ASN A 69 -10.58 5.96 3.93
CA ASN A 69 -10.05 7.19 4.52
C ASN A 69 -11.06 7.91 5.41
N ALA A 70 -12.35 7.90 5.05
CA ALA A 70 -13.41 8.51 5.86
C ALA A 70 -13.62 7.80 7.21
N ARG A 71 -13.53 6.46 7.24
CA ARG A 71 -13.74 5.66 8.46
C ARG A 71 -12.64 5.83 9.50
N ASN A 72 -11.39 5.98 9.06
CA ASN A 72 -10.26 6.16 9.97
C ASN A 72 -10.17 7.57 10.55
N GLY A 73 -10.60 8.61 9.82
CA GLY A 73 -10.68 9.97 10.37
C GLY A 73 -11.60 10.08 11.61
N LEU A 74 -12.62 9.23 11.70
CA LEU A 74 -13.53 9.17 12.85
C LEU A 74 -12.93 8.45 14.07
N ALA A 75 -11.97 7.54 13.86
CA ALA A 75 -11.30 6.82 14.95
C ALA A 75 -10.25 7.69 15.66
N SER A 76 -9.58 8.59 14.93
CA SER A 76 -8.59 9.53 15.49
C SER A 76 -9.23 10.70 16.27
N SER A 77 -10.56 10.83 16.26
CA SER A 77 -11.29 11.91 16.95
C SER A 77 -11.63 11.60 18.42
N ARG A 78 -11.16 10.48 19.00
CA ARG A 78 -11.51 10.03 20.37
C ARG A 78 -10.35 10.02 21.37
N GLY A 79 -9.26 10.75 21.10
CA GLY A 79 -8.19 11.00 22.07
C GLY A 79 -8.00 12.50 22.31
N PRO A 80 -7.59 12.93 23.52
CA PRO A 80 -7.24 14.33 23.78
C PRO A 80 -5.89 14.65 23.11
N GLN A 81 -5.91 14.96 21.80
CA GLN A 81 -4.79 15.55 21.08
C GLN A 81 -4.90 17.08 21.10
N GLU A 82 -4.80 17.67 22.29
CA GLU A 82 -4.29 19.03 22.41
C GLU A 82 -2.76 18.90 22.48
N HIS A 83 -2.03 19.34 21.45
CA HIS A 83 -0.63 19.86 21.49
C HIS A 83 0.28 19.57 20.28
N MET A 84 -0.19 18.93 19.21
CA MET A 84 0.54 18.99 17.93
C MET A 84 -0.16 19.96 16.98
N ARG A 85 0.35 21.20 16.96
CA ARG A 85 0.01 22.22 15.98
C ARG A 85 0.07 21.64 14.57
N ALA A 86 -1.06 21.67 13.89
CA ALA A 86 -1.17 21.43 12.47
C ALA A 86 -0.24 22.41 11.72
N VAL A 87 0.85 21.87 11.18
CA VAL A 87 1.42 22.42 9.95
C VAL A 87 0.31 22.36 8.91
N SER A 88 0.04 23.45 8.20
CA SER A 88 -1.05 23.59 7.22
C SER A 88 -0.91 22.71 5.96
N GLY A 89 -0.26 21.55 6.05
CA GLY A 89 -0.34 20.48 5.08
C GLY A 89 -1.50 19.56 5.45
N GLY A 90 -2.33 19.18 4.47
CA GLY A 90 -3.46 18.28 4.71
C GLY A 90 -3.05 17.02 5.48
N SER A 91 -3.94 16.52 6.33
CA SER A 91 -3.70 15.26 7.06
C SER A 91 -3.34 14.15 6.08
N ILE A 92 -2.25 13.43 6.34
CA ILE A 92 -1.87 12.24 5.56
C ILE A 92 -3.08 11.27 5.55
N PRO A 93 -3.52 10.77 4.39
CA PRO A 93 -4.62 9.83 4.33
C PRO A 93 -4.25 8.56 5.11
N ALA A 94 -5.25 7.92 5.72
CA ALA A 94 -5.04 6.69 6.46
C ALA A 94 -4.71 5.50 5.54
N TYR A 95 -5.12 5.58 4.27
CA TYR A 95 -4.87 4.61 3.23
C TYR A 95 -4.30 5.27 1.98
N ALA A 96 -3.29 4.65 1.40
CA ALA A 96 -2.66 5.04 0.15
C ALA A 96 -2.82 3.93 -0.91
N THR A 97 -2.61 4.30 -2.18
CA THR A 97 -2.64 3.38 -3.31
C THR A 97 -1.35 3.47 -4.11
N THR A 98 -0.92 2.35 -4.70
CA THR A 98 0.28 2.32 -5.56
C THR A 98 0.12 3.11 -6.87
N SER A 99 -1.12 3.40 -7.27
CA SER A 99 -1.45 4.26 -8.40
C SER A 99 -2.77 4.98 -8.17
N GLU A 100 -2.93 6.14 -8.81
CA GLU A 100 -4.19 6.89 -8.78
C GLU A 100 -5.24 6.21 -9.68
N PRO A 101 -6.47 5.94 -9.18
CA PRO A 101 -7.51 5.32 -9.99
C PRO A 101 -8.01 6.24 -11.11
N VAL A 102 -7.91 5.78 -12.36
CA VAL A 102 -8.44 6.48 -13.54
C VAL A 102 -9.85 5.96 -13.83
N PRO A 103 -10.91 6.81 -13.86
CA PRO A 103 -12.29 6.35 -13.92
C PRO A 103 -12.66 5.41 -15.08
N GLY A 104 -11.97 5.52 -16.23
CA GLY A 104 -12.22 4.71 -17.43
C GLY A 104 -11.52 3.35 -17.45
N ASP A 105 -10.59 3.12 -16.53
CA ASP A 105 -9.78 1.91 -16.50
C ASP A 105 -10.37 0.83 -15.59
N VAL A 106 -9.89 -0.39 -15.76
CA VAL A 106 -10.25 -1.55 -14.94
C VAL A 106 -9.03 -2.04 -14.17
N TYR A 107 -9.23 -2.28 -12.87
CA TYR A 107 -8.17 -2.61 -11.94
C TYR A 107 -8.43 -3.92 -11.20
N GLU A 108 -7.36 -4.64 -10.89
CA GLU A 108 -7.32 -5.63 -9.82
C GLU A 108 -7.03 -4.92 -8.49
N LEU A 109 -7.90 -5.10 -7.50
CA LEU A 109 -7.71 -4.57 -6.16
C LEU A 109 -6.93 -5.56 -5.29
N TRP A 110 -5.78 -5.12 -4.80
CA TRP A 110 -4.90 -5.88 -3.91
C TRP A 110 -4.74 -5.15 -2.57
N THR A 111 -4.36 -5.88 -1.52
CA THR A 111 -4.16 -5.37 -0.16
C THR A 111 -3.19 -6.26 0.63
N LEU A 112 -2.74 -5.77 1.78
CA LEU A 112 -1.97 -6.53 2.76
C LEU A 112 -2.86 -7.34 3.72
N SER A 113 -2.29 -8.37 4.38
CA SER A 113 -3.00 -9.23 5.35
C SER A 113 -3.69 -8.43 6.46
N PHE A 114 -2.98 -7.47 7.08
CA PHE A 114 -3.52 -6.62 8.13
C PHE A 114 -4.76 -5.81 7.66
N ASP A 115 -4.70 -5.26 6.45
CA ASP A 115 -5.74 -4.41 5.88
C ASP A 115 -6.90 -5.17 5.22
N LEU A 116 -6.71 -6.48 4.96
CA LEU A 116 -7.67 -7.30 4.22
C LEU A 116 -9.11 -7.22 4.75
N PRO A 117 -9.39 -7.27 6.07
CA PRO A 117 -10.76 -7.17 6.57
C PRO A 117 -11.40 -5.80 6.29
N ALA A 118 -10.65 -4.71 6.40
CA ALA A 118 -11.14 -3.36 6.16
C ALA A 118 -11.41 -3.13 4.66
N VAL A 119 -10.43 -3.48 3.82
CA VAL A 119 -10.54 -3.33 2.36
C VAL A 119 -11.64 -4.23 1.79
N SER A 120 -11.78 -5.46 2.28
CA SER A 120 -12.87 -6.35 1.86
C SER A 120 -14.24 -5.76 2.19
N ARG A 121 -14.41 -5.21 3.40
CA ARG A 121 -15.68 -4.57 3.80
C ARG A 121 -16.01 -3.35 2.95
N ALA A 122 -15.02 -2.51 2.68
CA ALA A 122 -15.20 -1.34 1.82
C ALA A 122 -15.55 -1.77 0.39
N PHE A 123 -14.86 -2.78 -0.15
CA PHE A 123 -15.17 -3.38 -1.45
C PHE A 123 -16.62 -3.85 -1.54
N GLU A 124 -17.08 -4.64 -0.57
CA GLU A 124 -18.46 -5.17 -0.56
C GLU A 124 -19.50 -4.05 -0.45
N ALA A 125 -19.23 -3.04 0.39
CA ALA A 125 -20.12 -1.91 0.59
C ALA A 125 -20.32 -1.08 -0.70
N GLN A 126 -19.24 -0.82 -1.43
CA GLN A 126 -19.25 0.04 -2.62
C GLN A 126 -19.69 -0.70 -3.90
N THR A 127 -19.36 -1.99 -4.02
CA THR A 127 -19.61 -2.74 -5.26
C THR A 127 -20.84 -3.65 -5.21
N LYS A 128 -21.40 -3.89 -4.02
CA LYS A 128 -22.47 -4.88 -3.77
C LYS A 128 -22.10 -6.32 -4.18
N ARG A 129 -20.80 -6.59 -4.39
CA ARG A 129 -20.25 -7.92 -4.66
C ARG A 129 -19.57 -8.44 -3.41
N ARG A 130 -19.61 -9.76 -3.18
CA ARG A 130 -18.87 -10.40 -2.09
C ARG A 130 -17.37 -10.40 -2.39
N ALA A 131 -16.53 -10.11 -1.40
CA ALA A 131 -15.09 -10.26 -1.51
C ALA A 131 -14.73 -11.74 -1.66
N SER A 132 -13.73 -12.04 -2.49
CA SER A 132 -13.21 -13.40 -2.69
C SER A 132 -11.68 -13.38 -2.62
N PRO A 133 -11.11 -13.20 -1.41
CA PRO A 133 -9.68 -12.99 -1.25
C PRO A 133 -8.85 -14.18 -1.74
N LYS A 134 -7.76 -13.90 -2.45
CA LYS A 134 -6.81 -14.90 -2.91
C LYS A 134 -5.38 -14.44 -2.62
N LEU A 135 -4.60 -15.30 -1.98
CA LEU A 135 -3.18 -15.06 -1.74
C LEU A 135 -2.44 -15.00 -3.09
N MET A 136 -1.69 -13.93 -3.33
CA MET A 136 -1.05 -13.68 -4.63
C MET A 136 0.46 -13.90 -4.61
N LEU A 137 1.14 -13.41 -3.58
CA LEU A 137 2.60 -13.47 -3.45
C LEU A 137 2.99 -14.30 -2.24
N GLY A 138 2.77 -15.62 -2.32
CA GLY A 138 3.15 -16.54 -1.25
C GLY A 138 4.62 -16.40 -0.87
N GLY A 139 4.89 -16.03 0.38
CA GLY A 139 6.25 -15.86 0.92
C GLY A 139 6.89 -14.49 0.66
N ALA A 140 6.23 -13.56 -0.04
CA ALA A 140 6.69 -12.18 -0.13
C ALA A 140 5.89 -11.26 0.80
N ASN A 141 6.61 -10.38 1.48
CA ASN A 141 6.08 -9.27 2.27
C ASN A 141 6.62 -7.94 1.72
N THR A 142 6.12 -6.82 2.24
CA THR A 142 6.52 -5.48 1.78
C THR A 142 8.03 -5.25 1.92
N THR A 143 8.67 -5.72 2.99
CA THR A 143 10.14 -5.67 3.17
C THR A 143 10.87 -6.33 2.01
N SER A 144 10.51 -7.57 1.67
CA SER A 144 11.15 -8.35 0.60
C SER A 144 10.89 -7.76 -0.80
N VAL A 145 9.80 -7.00 -0.98
CA VAL A 145 9.53 -6.24 -2.21
C VAL A 145 10.48 -5.06 -2.30
N TRP A 146 10.62 -4.30 -1.21
CA TRP A 146 11.54 -3.16 -1.11
C TRP A 146 13.00 -3.57 -1.31
N GLU A 147 13.46 -4.65 -0.66
CA GLU A 147 14.82 -5.18 -0.82
C GLU A 147 15.17 -5.40 -2.31
N LYS A 148 14.25 -6.04 -3.06
CA LYS A 148 14.43 -6.30 -4.50
C LYS A 148 14.31 -5.06 -5.38
N TRP A 149 13.57 -4.05 -4.93
CA TRP A 149 13.42 -2.80 -5.66
C TRP A 149 14.65 -1.92 -5.47
N ILE A 150 15.10 -1.73 -4.22
CA ILE A 150 16.26 -0.88 -3.88
C ILE A 150 17.54 -1.37 -4.54
N ASP A 151 17.79 -2.68 -4.53
CA ASP A 151 18.95 -3.26 -5.21
C ASP A 151 19.05 -2.85 -6.70
N ARG A 152 17.91 -2.63 -7.35
CA ARG A 152 17.83 -2.23 -8.77
C ARG A 152 17.71 -0.72 -8.98
N ALA A 153 16.91 -0.05 -8.16
CA ALA A 153 16.53 1.35 -8.35
C ALA A 153 17.47 2.32 -7.63
N TRP A 154 18.22 1.82 -6.64
CA TRP A 154 19.09 2.63 -5.79
C TRP A 154 20.45 1.95 -5.59
N PRO A 155 21.24 1.77 -6.66
CA PRO A 155 22.51 1.09 -6.55
C PRO A 155 23.44 1.85 -5.61
N CYS A 156 24.04 1.14 -4.66
CA CYS A 156 25.05 1.71 -3.76
C CYS A 156 26.20 2.29 -4.59
N HIS A 157 26.48 3.58 -4.43
CA HIS A 157 27.67 4.17 -5.03
C HIS A 157 28.91 3.66 -4.29
N SER A 158 29.89 3.14 -5.04
CA SER A 158 31.17 2.76 -4.47
C SER A 158 31.79 3.98 -3.78
N PRO A 159 32.35 3.83 -2.56
CA PRO A 159 33.05 4.92 -1.89
C PRO A 159 34.25 5.34 -2.76
N GLY A 160 34.12 6.48 -3.44
CA GLY A 160 35.12 6.98 -4.39
C GLY A 160 34.54 7.80 -5.54
N THR A 161 33.25 7.65 -5.85
CA THR A 161 32.56 8.50 -6.84
C THR A 161 31.98 9.72 -6.14
N LEU A 162 32.78 10.78 -6.00
CA LEU A 162 32.28 12.10 -5.60
C LEU A 162 31.50 12.70 -6.78
N LEU A 163 30.26 13.13 -6.54
CA LEU A 163 29.46 13.97 -7.44
C LEU A 163 29.92 15.43 -7.34
#